data_AF-A0A7X2HMN6-F1
#
_entry.id   AF-A0A7X2HMN6-F1
#
_cell.length_a   1.000
_cell.length_b   1.000
_cell.length_c   1.000
_cell.angle_alpha   90.00
_cell.angle_beta   90.00
_cell.angle_gamma   90.00
#
_symmetry.space_group_name_H-M   'P 1'
#
loop_
_entity.id
_entity.type
_entity.pdbx_description
1 polymer ?
#
loop_
_entity_poly.entity_id
_entity_poly.type
_entity_poly.pdbx_seq_one_letter_code
_entity_poly.pdbx_strand_id
1 'polypeptide(L)'
;MQKERAWVSMSRNQAWLLSLFLTGTGLLGCVYSGADTHPAPQQVEQISAQSSEIAPETKQASTPESKRAFLLAQQANELVSHKDYAGALGKLDAAIAMRGNVPEYSLMRCMLSERVSSQPQLECYASVVRTFEAGGTRCESNLNCVVAASMASLPEAQAYRRHYLEAPRSAADQEITDIVLKGFTREKYLHSILP
;
A
#
# COMPACT_ATOMS: atom_id res chain seq x y z
N MET A 1 -19.57 -34.54 5.23
CA MET A 1 -18.47 -34.47 6.21
C MET A 1 -17.15 -34.32 5.47
N GLN A 2 -16.34 -33.35 5.91
CA GLN A 2 -14.90 -33.22 5.70
C GLN A 2 -14.35 -33.21 4.26
N LYS A 3 -14.26 -32.01 3.69
CA LYS A 3 -13.07 -31.62 2.93
C LYS A 3 -12.66 -30.22 3.41
N GLU A 4 -12.21 -30.20 4.66
CA GLU A 4 -11.84 -29.01 5.40
C GLU A 4 -10.41 -28.57 5.03
N ARG A 5 -10.28 -27.27 4.76
CA ARG A 5 -9.24 -26.41 5.32
C ARG A 5 -7.79 -26.83 5.05
N ALA A 6 -7.32 -26.53 3.84
CA ALA A 6 -5.88 -26.51 3.53
C ALA A 6 -5.39 -25.19 2.90
N TRP A 7 -6.11 -24.08 3.11
CA TRP A 7 -5.71 -22.72 2.69
C TRP A 7 -5.87 -21.68 3.82
N VAL A 8 -5.59 -22.09 5.06
CA VAL A 8 -5.51 -21.19 6.22
C VAL A 8 -4.17 -21.40 6.90
N SER A 9 -3.08 -21.05 6.22
CA SER A 9 -1.76 -20.90 6.84
C SER A 9 -0.79 -20.10 5.94
N MET A 10 -1.27 -19.02 5.33
CA MET A 10 -0.39 -17.90 5.04
C MET A 10 -0.50 -16.96 6.24
N SER A 11 0.63 -16.80 6.94
CA SER A 11 0.81 -15.90 8.06
C SER A 11 0.12 -14.56 7.80
N ARG A 12 -0.98 -14.29 8.51
CA ARG A 12 -1.75 -13.02 8.47
C ARG A 12 -0.86 -11.79 8.74
N ASN A 13 0.35 -11.99 9.26
CA ASN A 13 1.32 -10.94 9.54
C ASN A 13 2.13 -10.50 8.31
N GLN A 14 2.01 -11.17 7.15
CA GLN A 14 2.73 -10.81 5.91
C GLN A 14 1.88 -10.07 4.87
N ALA A 15 0.56 -9.96 5.05
CA ALA A 15 -0.35 -9.45 4.02
C ALA A 15 -0.25 -7.94 3.75
N TRP A 16 0.20 -7.14 4.72
CA TRP A 16 0.21 -5.67 4.58
C TRP A 16 1.25 -5.13 3.60
N LEU A 17 2.33 -5.88 3.34
CA LEU A 17 3.31 -5.50 2.32
C LEU A 17 2.88 -5.89 0.90
N LEU A 18 2.05 -6.92 0.73
CA LEU A 18 1.61 -7.34 -0.61
C LEU A 18 0.52 -6.44 -1.20
N SER A 19 -0.16 -5.64 -0.37
CA SER A 19 -1.10 -4.60 -0.84
C SER A 19 -0.42 -3.26 -1.17
N LEU A 20 0.90 -3.12 -0.98
CA LEU A 20 1.63 -1.87 -1.25
C LEU A 20 2.17 -1.74 -2.69
N PHE A 21 1.99 -2.75 -3.55
CA PHE A 21 2.55 -2.77 -4.91
C PHE A 21 1.53 -3.01 -6.04
N LEU A 22 0.23 -3.04 -5.75
CA LEU A 22 -0.80 -3.26 -6.78
C LEU A 22 -1.57 -1.96 -7.10
N THR A 23 -0.87 -1.01 -7.73
CA THR A 23 -1.51 0.01 -8.57
C THR A 23 -0.83 -0.01 -9.93
N GLY A 24 -1.40 -0.77 -10.88
CA GLY A 24 -0.84 -0.76 -12.23
C GLY A 24 -1.31 -1.85 -13.19
N THR A 25 -2.60 -2.17 -13.27
CA THR A 25 -3.14 -2.85 -14.47
C THR A 25 -4.46 -2.21 -14.89
N GLY A 26 -4.35 -1.11 -15.64
CA GLY A 26 -5.43 -0.65 -16.51
C GLY A 26 -5.38 -1.43 -17.82
N LEU A 27 -6.11 -2.53 -17.89
CA LEU A 27 -6.51 -3.16 -19.15
C LEU A 27 -7.70 -2.38 -19.70
N LEU A 28 -7.52 -1.67 -20.83
CA LEU A 28 -8.63 -1.24 -21.67
C LEU A 28 -8.68 -2.14 -22.90
N GLY A 29 -9.81 -2.83 -23.03
CA GLY A 29 -10.12 -3.79 -24.07
C GLY A 29 -10.51 -3.16 -25.41
N CYS A 30 -10.51 -4.06 -26.40
CA CYS A 30 -10.77 -3.91 -27.82
C CYS A 30 -12.20 -3.45 -28.19
N VAL A 31 -12.38 -2.87 -29.39
CA VAL A 31 -13.51 -3.18 -30.29
C VAL A 31 -13.05 -3.12 -31.77
N TYR A 32 -13.69 -3.97 -32.58
CA TYR A 32 -13.35 -4.52 -33.90
C TYR A 32 -14.22 -3.92 -35.06
N SER A 33 -13.74 -4.04 -36.32
CA SER A 33 -14.45 -4.12 -37.64
C SER A 33 -13.78 -3.22 -38.69
N GLY A 34 -13.57 -3.55 -39.96
CA GLY A 34 -13.95 -4.66 -40.85
C GLY A 34 -13.22 -4.51 -42.21
N ALA A 35 -13.34 -5.51 -43.09
CA ALA A 35 -12.53 -5.79 -44.29
C ALA A 35 -12.68 -4.82 -45.50
N ASP A 36 -11.63 -4.66 -46.34
CA ASP A 36 -11.51 -5.26 -47.70
C ASP A 36 -10.30 -4.77 -48.55
N THR A 37 -9.65 -5.73 -49.22
CA THR A 37 -8.91 -5.74 -50.53
C THR A 37 -7.62 -4.90 -50.84
N HIS A 38 -6.50 -5.64 -50.97
CA HIS A 38 -5.22 -5.62 -51.78
C HIS A 38 -4.85 -4.49 -52.81
N PRO A 39 -3.61 -4.43 -53.39
CA PRO A 39 -2.24 -4.79 -52.91
C PRO A 39 -1.04 -3.84 -53.34
N ALA A 40 0.06 -3.87 -52.55
CA ALA A 40 1.51 -3.79 -52.92
C ALA A 40 2.14 -2.52 -53.61
N PRO A 41 3.50 -2.42 -53.76
CA PRO A 41 4.50 -2.19 -52.70
C PRO A 41 5.55 -1.11 -53.09
N GLN A 42 6.22 -0.43 -52.13
CA GLN A 42 7.60 0.04 -52.34
C GLN A 42 8.40 0.00 -51.03
N GLN A 43 9.45 -0.82 -51.08
CA GLN A 43 10.56 -0.92 -50.14
C GLN A 43 11.36 0.39 -50.12
N VAL A 44 11.74 0.87 -48.93
CA VAL A 44 13.10 1.11 -48.38
C VAL A 44 12.83 1.36 -46.87
N GLU A 45 13.49 0.81 -45.86
CA GLU A 45 14.89 1.00 -45.50
C GLU A 45 15.15 0.30 -44.15
N GLN A 46 16.30 -0.33 -44.02
CA GLN A 46 17.05 -0.59 -42.77
C GLN A 46 16.37 -1.32 -41.60
N ILE A 47 16.56 -2.65 -41.58
CA ILE A 47 16.63 -3.40 -40.33
C ILE A 47 18.01 -3.11 -39.71
N SER A 48 18.06 -2.14 -38.81
CA SER A 48 19.17 -1.95 -37.89
C SER A 48 18.62 -1.56 -36.52
N ALA A 49 18.92 -2.41 -35.55
CA ALA A 49 18.83 -2.23 -34.10
C ALA A 49 18.22 -0.90 -33.61
N GLN A 50 16.93 -0.92 -33.30
CA GLN A 50 16.34 0.04 -32.36
C GLN A 50 15.51 -0.73 -31.33
N SER A 51 16.26 -1.20 -30.34
CA SER A 51 15.80 -1.25 -28.96
C SER A 51 15.41 0.19 -28.57
N SER A 52 14.17 0.58 -28.86
CA SER A 52 13.65 1.90 -28.52
C SER A 52 12.68 1.79 -27.36
N GLU A 53 13.23 2.21 -26.22
CA GLU A 53 12.63 3.25 -25.39
C GLU A 53 11.37 2.82 -24.62
N ILE A 54 11.63 1.96 -23.64
CA ILE A 54 11.08 2.17 -22.30
C ILE A 54 11.49 3.59 -21.89
N ALA A 55 10.56 4.54 -22.00
CA ALA A 55 10.68 5.83 -21.37
C ALA A 55 11.09 5.61 -19.90
N PRO A 56 12.05 6.38 -19.37
CA PRO A 56 12.57 6.11 -18.04
C PRO A 56 11.45 6.41 -17.06
N GLU A 57 10.81 5.35 -16.53
CA GLU A 57 10.56 5.33 -15.10
C GLU A 57 11.84 5.83 -14.47
N THR A 58 11.73 6.95 -13.78
CA THR A 58 12.83 7.59 -13.11
C THR A 58 13.46 6.50 -12.27
N LYS A 59 14.60 5.96 -12.73
CA LYS A 59 15.52 5.16 -11.93
C LYS A 59 15.99 6.12 -10.86
N GLN A 60 15.16 6.29 -9.84
CA GLN A 60 15.52 6.96 -8.62
C GLN A 60 16.57 6.03 -8.04
N ALA A 61 17.84 6.33 -8.35
CA ALA A 61 18.97 5.58 -7.88
C ALA A 61 18.81 5.52 -6.36
N SER A 62 18.39 4.36 -5.85
CA SER A 62 18.12 4.18 -4.43
C SER A 62 19.40 4.53 -3.70
N THR A 63 19.40 5.66 -2.99
CA THR A 63 20.58 6.11 -2.26
C THR A 63 20.96 5.01 -1.25
N PRO A 64 22.24 4.88 -0.87
CA PRO A 64 22.64 3.95 0.18
C PRO A 64 21.79 4.10 1.45
N GLU A 65 21.40 5.33 1.78
CA GLU A 65 20.50 5.65 2.89
C GLU A 65 19.07 5.12 2.68
N SER A 66 18.52 5.25 1.47
CA SER A 66 17.20 4.70 1.13
C SER A 66 17.17 3.17 1.27
N LYS A 67 18.24 2.49 0.83
CA LYS A 67 18.38 1.04 1.01
C LYS A 67 18.48 0.67 2.49
N ARG A 68 19.25 1.42 3.28
CA ARG A 68 19.40 1.19 4.72
C ARG A 68 18.10 1.40 5.47
N ALA A 69 17.35 2.46 5.16
CA ALA A 69 16.03 2.72 5.73
C ALA A 69 15.04 1.60 5.40
N PHE A 70 15.07 1.07 4.17
CA PHE A 70 14.26 -0.08 3.79
C PHE A 70 14.61 -1.34 4.62
N LEU A 71 15.90 -1.66 4.78
CA LEU A 71 16.32 -2.79 5.61
C LEU A 71 15.92 -2.64 7.08
N LEU A 72 15.96 -1.42 7.63
CA LEU A 72 15.47 -1.14 8.98
C LEU A 72 13.96 -1.37 9.10
N ALA A 73 13.17 -0.91 8.12
CA ALA A 73 11.74 -1.17 8.09
C ALA A 73 11.43 -2.68 7.97
N GLN A 74 12.23 -3.43 7.21
CA GLN A 74 12.11 -4.89 7.14
C GLN A 74 12.40 -5.56 8.49
N GLN A 75 13.46 -5.15 9.19
CA GLN A 75 13.77 -5.63 10.54
C GLN A 75 12.65 -5.30 11.54
N ALA A 76 12.01 -4.12 11.41
CA ALA A 76 10.87 -3.77 12.24
C ALA A 76 9.73 -4.80 12.08
N ASN A 77 9.46 -5.25 10.85
CA ASN A 77 8.43 -6.27 10.59
C ASN A 77 8.78 -7.64 11.18
N GLU A 78 10.06 -8.02 11.14
CA GLU A 78 10.54 -9.24 11.80
C GLU A 78 10.31 -9.16 13.31
N LEU A 79 10.62 -8.01 13.94
CA LEU A 79 10.38 -7.80 15.37
C LEU A 79 8.88 -7.80 15.72
N VAL A 80 8.02 -7.23 14.86
CA VAL A 80 6.55 -7.36 14.99
C VAL A 80 6.13 -8.82 15.01
N SER A 81 6.70 -9.66 14.13
CA SER A 81 6.36 -11.09 14.09
C SER A 81 6.75 -11.85 15.37
N HIS A 82 7.77 -11.35 16.08
CA HIS A 82 8.20 -11.85 17.39
C HIS A 82 7.53 -11.13 18.57
N LYS A 83 6.56 -10.25 18.30
CA LYS A 83 5.88 -9.39 19.28
C LYS A 83 6.80 -8.43 20.05
N ASP A 84 8.00 -8.18 19.54
CA ASP A 84 8.90 -7.14 20.06
C ASP A 84 8.51 -5.78 19.46
N TYR A 85 7.42 -5.21 19.98
CA TYR A 85 6.86 -3.96 19.47
C TYR A 85 7.75 -2.74 19.79
N ALA A 86 8.46 -2.77 20.93
CA ALA A 86 9.39 -1.70 21.29
C ALA A 86 10.63 -1.72 20.40
N GLY A 87 11.20 -2.91 20.14
CA GLY A 87 12.28 -3.08 19.18
C GLY A 87 11.87 -2.67 17.76
N ALA A 88 10.68 -3.10 17.31
CA ALA A 88 10.14 -2.73 16.01
C ALA A 88 9.99 -1.20 15.87
N LEU A 89 9.45 -0.54 16.90
CA LEU A 89 9.31 0.92 16.94
C LEU A 89 10.66 1.61 16.75
N GLY A 90 11.69 1.18 17.49
CA GLY A 90 13.03 1.75 17.39
C GLY A 90 13.67 1.59 16.00
N LYS A 91 13.44 0.44 15.33
CA LYS A 91 13.90 0.23 13.95
C LYS A 91 13.21 1.17 12.96
N LEU A 92 11.91 1.39 13.15
CA LEU A 92 11.12 2.23 12.28
C LEU A 92 11.44 3.73 12.48
N ASP A 93 11.68 4.16 13.72
CA ASP A 93 12.18 5.50 14.02
C ASP A 93 13.53 5.75 13.33
N ALA A 94 14.44 4.78 13.37
CA ALA A 94 15.72 4.88 12.67
C ALA A 94 15.55 4.94 11.14
N ALA A 95 14.59 4.21 10.56
CA ALA A 95 14.29 4.27 9.14
C ALA A 95 13.74 5.65 8.73
N ILE A 96 12.83 6.22 9.52
CA ILE A 96 12.23 7.54 9.29
C ILE A 96 13.28 8.64 9.44
N ALA A 97 14.19 8.55 10.42
CA ALA A 97 15.27 9.51 10.58
C ALA A 97 16.21 9.57 9.36
N MET A 98 16.36 8.48 8.61
CA MET A 98 17.19 8.43 7.39
C MET A 98 16.44 8.89 6.14
N ARG A 99 15.19 8.45 5.97
CA ARG A 99 14.43 8.65 4.72
C ARG A 99 13.47 9.84 4.78
N GLY A 100 13.24 10.40 5.96
CA GLY A 100 12.15 11.32 6.22
C GLY A 100 10.82 10.60 6.40
N ASN A 101 9.75 11.41 6.55
CA ASN A 101 8.41 10.93 6.81
C ASN A 101 7.80 10.26 5.56
N VAL A 102 8.08 8.98 5.37
CA VAL A 102 7.33 8.11 4.46
C VAL A 102 6.00 7.76 5.14
N PRO A 103 4.83 8.08 4.54
CA PRO A 103 3.52 7.90 5.18
C PRO A 103 3.28 6.49 5.73
N GLU A 104 3.70 5.46 5.01
CA GLU A 104 3.54 4.05 5.40
C GLU A 104 4.37 3.71 6.65
N TYR A 105 5.61 4.20 6.72
CA TYR A 105 6.46 4.01 7.91
C TYR A 105 5.87 4.77 9.09
N SER A 106 5.42 6.01 8.87
CA SER A 106 4.79 6.81 9.90
C SER A 106 3.49 6.17 10.42
N LEU A 107 2.67 5.57 9.56
CA LEU A 107 1.47 4.84 9.96
C LEU A 107 1.78 3.67 10.88
N MET A 108 2.73 2.80 10.49
CA MET A 108 3.16 1.68 11.32
C MET A 108 3.81 2.15 12.64
N ARG A 109 4.56 3.26 12.61
CA ARG A 109 5.14 3.87 13.82
C ARG A 109 4.06 4.29 14.81
N CYS A 110 2.98 4.91 14.33
CA CYS A 110 1.85 5.29 15.18
C CYS A 110 1.18 4.06 15.81
N MET A 111 0.97 2.99 15.04
CA MET A 111 0.39 1.74 15.55
C MET A 111 1.28 1.08 16.61
N LEU A 112 2.59 1.01 16.37
CA LEU A 112 3.55 0.47 17.33
C LEU A 112 3.61 1.30 18.61
N SER A 113 3.64 2.63 18.49
CA SER A 113 3.60 3.55 19.64
C SER A 113 2.33 3.37 20.46
N GLU A 114 1.16 3.23 19.81
CA GLU A 114 -0.10 2.95 20.49
C GLU A 114 -0.06 1.61 21.22
N ARG A 115 0.50 0.58 20.58
CA ARG A 115 0.62 -0.75 21.18
C ARG A 115 1.54 -0.76 22.40
N VAL A 116 2.67 -0.05 22.32
CA VAL A 116 3.66 0.04 23.41
C VAL A 116 3.15 0.89 24.57
N SER A 117 2.53 2.04 24.27
CA SER A 117 2.02 2.96 25.29
C SER A 117 0.66 2.56 25.87
N SER A 118 -0.09 1.71 25.16
CA SER A 118 -1.51 1.42 25.43
C SER A 118 -2.39 2.69 25.45
N GLN A 119 -1.99 3.74 24.73
CA GLN A 119 -2.72 5.00 24.62
C GLN A 119 -2.97 5.36 23.16
N PRO A 120 -4.21 5.78 22.79
CA PRO A 120 -4.53 6.19 21.44
C PRO A 120 -3.59 7.28 20.91
N GLN A 121 -3.03 7.08 19.71
CA GLN A 121 -2.09 8.01 19.10
C GLN A 121 -2.77 8.91 18.04
N LEU A 122 -3.86 9.58 18.41
CA LEU A 122 -4.74 10.30 17.47
C LEU A 122 -3.99 11.30 16.58
N GLU A 123 -3.20 12.19 17.21
CA GLU A 123 -2.41 13.20 16.50
C GLU A 123 -1.32 12.60 15.62
N CYS A 124 -0.77 11.45 16.02
CA CYS A 124 0.19 10.71 15.20
C CYS A 124 -0.48 10.31 13.88
N TYR A 125 -1.64 9.67 13.92
CA TYR A 125 -2.35 9.28 12.69
C TYR A 125 -2.84 10.48 11.89
N ALA A 126 -3.29 11.55 12.54
CA ALA A 126 -3.67 12.78 11.83
C ALA A 126 -2.49 13.39 11.06
N SER A 127 -1.27 13.30 11.61
CA SER A 127 -0.06 13.75 10.90
C SER A 127 0.29 12.90 9.67
N VAL A 128 -0.05 11.60 9.70
CA VAL A 128 0.11 10.71 8.55
C VAL A 128 -0.83 11.12 7.42
N VAL A 129 -2.09 11.44 7.73
CA VAL A 129 -3.06 11.96 6.74
C VAL A 129 -2.53 13.21 6.06
N ARG A 130 -2.04 14.18 6.84
CA ARG A 130 -1.42 15.40 6.30
C ARG A 130 -0.22 15.12 5.39
N THR A 131 0.55 14.06 5.68
CA THR A 131 1.70 13.67 4.86
C THR A 131 1.25 13.07 3.52
N PHE A 132 0.20 12.24 3.51
CA PHE A 132 -0.42 11.77 2.27
C PHE A 132 -0.94 12.94 1.41
N GLU A 133 -1.67 13.87 2.02
CA GLU A 133 -2.25 15.02 1.34
C GLU A 133 -1.19 15.97 0.79
N ALA A 134 -0.12 16.25 1.55
CA ALA A 134 1.01 17.04 1.09
C ALA A 134 1.72 16.40 -0.12
N GLY A 135 1.67 15.06 -0.23
CA GLY A 135 2.13 14.31 -1.40
C GLY A 135 1.15 14.31 -2.58
N GLY A 136 0.04 15.06 -2.50
CA GLY A 136 -0.99 15.14 -3.55
C GLY A 136 -1.99 13.99 -3.54
N THR A 137 -1.97 13.12 -2.52
CA THR A 137 -2.91 11.99 -2.41
C THR A 137 -4.29 12.48 -1.99
N ARG A 138 -5.33 12.07 -2.73
CA ARG A 138 -6.72 12.20 -2.28
C ARG A 138 -7.05 11.07 -1.31
N CYS A 139 -7.33 11.40 -0.06
CA CYS A 139 -7.41 10.41 1.01
C CYS A 139 -8.47 9.33 0.73
N GLU A 140 -9.62 9.72 0.19
CA GLU A 140 -10.74 8.85 -0.19
C GLU A 140 -10.44 7.86 -1.33
N SER A 141 -9.25 7.95 -1.94
CA SER A 141 -8.77 7.07 -3.00
C SER A 141 -7.55 6.22 -2.60
N ASN A 142 -7.07 6.35 -1.35
CA ASN A 142 -5.90 5.62 -0.85
C ASN A 142 -6.23 4.89 0.45
N LEU A 143 -6.10 3.56 0.47
CA LEU A 143 -6.46 2.72 1.62
C LEU A 143 -5.73 3.14 2.90
N ASN A 144 -4.41 3.38 2.80
CA ASN A 144 -3.59 3.74 3.96
C ASN A 144 -3.98 5.10 4.52
N CYS A 145 -4.34 6.06 3.67
CA CYS A 145 -4.85 7.35 4.11
C CYS A 145 -6.23 7.21 4.78
N VAL A 146 -7.16 6.44 4.18
CA VAL A 146 -8.48 6.16 4.79
C VAL A 146 -8.32 5.49 6.16
N VAL A 147 -7.44 4.50 6.27
CA VAL A 147 -7.11 3.86 7.54
C VAL A 147 -6.54 4.88 8.52
N ALA A 148 -5.54 5.69 8.12
CA ALA A 148 -4.95 6.71 8.99
C ALA A 148 -6.00 7.71 9.50
N ALA A 149 -6.87 8.22 8.63
CA ALA A 149 -7.98 9.10 9.02
C ALA A 149 -8.95 8.41 10.00
N SER A 150 -9.23 7.12 9.77
CA SER A 150 -10.08 6.31 10.64
C SER A 150 -9.45 6.06 12.00
N MET A 151 -8.14 5.75 12.04
CA MET A 151 -7.35 5.59 13.25
C MET A 151 -7.21 6.91 14.01
N ALA A 152 -7.16 8.05 13.33
CA ALA A 152 -7.14 9.39 13.93
C ALA A 152 -8.50 9.84 14.48
N SER A 153 -9.59 9.13 14.19
CA SER A 153 -10.96 9.59 14.47
C SER A 153 -11.27 10.97 13.86
N LEU A 154 -10.78 11.24 12.65
CA LEU A 154 -11.10 12.50 11.97
C LEU A 154 -12.59 12.57 11.60
N PRO A 155 -13.22 13.76 11.63
CA PRO A 155 -14.62 13.94 11.25
C PRO A 155 -14.96 13.38 9.85
N GLU A 156 -14.04 13.52 8.90
CA GLU A 156 -14.20 13.12 7.50
C GLU A 156 -14.00 11.62 7.27
N ALA A 157 -13.44 10.89 8.24
CA ALA A 157 -13.00 9.50 8.06
C ALA A 157 -14.13 8.57 7.62
N GLN A 158 -15.36 8.79 8.10
CA GLN A 158 -16.51 8.01 7.66
C GLN A 158 -16.85 8.25 6.19
N ALA A 159 -16.77 9.50 5.72
CA ALA A 159 -17.00 9.85 4.33
C ALA A 159 -15.93 9.23 3.43
N TYR A 160 -14.65 9.30 3.84
CA TYR A 160 -13.55 8.65 3.12
C TYR A 160 -13.73 7.14 3.03
N ARG A 161 -14.09 6.46 4.12
CA ARG A 161 -14.37 5.01 4.10
C ARG A 161 -15.50 4.65 3.14
N ARG A 162 -16.62 5.39 3.18
CA ARG A 162 -17.77 5.14 2.29
C ARG A 162 -17.36 5.29 0.83
N HIS A 163 -16.72 6.40 0.48
CA HIS A 163 -16.24 6.64 -0.88
C HIS A 163 -15.27 5.55 -1.33
N TYR A 164 -14.31 5.16 -0.47
CA TYR A 164 -13.36 4.10 -0.79
C TYR A 164 -14.05 2.74 -0.96
N LEU A 165 -15.13 2.43 -0.24
CA LEU A 165 -15.85 1.17 -0.37
C LEU A 165 -16.78 1.11 -1.59
N GLU A 166 -17.26 2.27 -2.08
CA GLU A 166 -18.16 2.38 -3.24
C GLU A 166 -17.42 2.41 -4.59
N ALA A 167 -16.12 2.71 -4.57
CA ALA A 167 -15.31 2.76 -5.78
C ALA A 167 -15.21 1.37 -6.45
N PRO A 168 -15.41 1.25 -7.78
CA PRO A 168 -15.29 -0.03 -8.49
C PRO A 168 -13.89 -0.65 -8.36
N ARG A 169 -13.82 -1.94 -8.04
CA ARG A 169 -12.57 -2.72 -7.93
C ARG A 169 -12.73 -4.15 -8.44
N SER A 170 -11.61 -4.86 -8.58
CA SER A 170 -11.64 -6.31 -8.77
C SER A 170 -12.26 -7.00 -7.56
N ALA A 171 -12.82 -8.20 -7.75
CA ALA A 171 -13.43 -8.96 -6.64
C ALA A 171 -12.41 -9.26 -5.51
N ALA A 172 -11.15 -9.54 -5.88
CA ALA A 172 -10.08 -9.79 -4.92
C ALA A 172 -9.76 -8.55 -4.08
N ASP A 173 -9.66 -7.38 -4.71
CA ASP A 173 -9.40 -6.13 -4.00
C ASP A 173 -10.60 -5.69 -3.15
N GLN A 174 -11.81 -5.99 -3.60
CA GLN A 174 -13.03 -5.73 -2.84
C GLN A 174 -13.06 -6.56 -1.55
N GLU A 175 -12.72 -7.85 -1.62
CA GLU A 175 -12.67 -8.72 -0.44
C GLU A 175 -11.65 -8.20 0.60
N ILE A 176 -10.45 -7.82 0.15
CA ILE A 176 -9.44 -7.23 1.02
C ILE A 176 -9.95 -5.93 1.64
N THR A 177 -10.53 -5.03 0.83
CA THR A 177 -11.08 -3.76 1.32
C THR A 177 -12.16 -4.00 2.37
N ASP A 178 -13.05 -4.97 2.13
CA ASP A 178 -14.14 -5.29 3.03
C ASP A 178 -13.62 -5.79 4.38
N ILE A 179 -12.61 -6.66 4.39
CA ILE A 179 -11.97 -7.16 5.61
C ILE A 179 -11.39 -5.99 6.43
N VAL A 180 -10.78 -5.02 5.74
CA VAL A 180 -10.08 -3.90 6.37
C VAL A 180 -11.04 -2.81 6.86
N LEU A 181 -12.02 -2.42 6.05
CA LEU A 181 -12.82 -1.21 6.28
C LEU A 181 -14.27 -1.48 6.73
N LYS A 182 -14.88 -2.64 6.43
CA LYS A 182 -16.25 -2.92 6.90
C LYS A 182 -16.26 -3.18 8.40
N GLY A 183 -17.08 -2.41 9.12
CA GLY A 183 -17.14 -2.46 10.57
C GLY A 183 -15.80 -2.12 11.23
N PHE A 184 -15.02 -1.21 10.61
CA PHE A 184 -13.75 -0.74 11.15
C PHE A 184 -13.91 -0.20 12.57
N THR A 185 -13.05 -0.66 13.47
CA THR A 185 -12.75 0.00 14.74
C THR A 185 -11.24 0.07 14.91
N ARG A 186 -10.73 1.12 15.58
CA ARG A 186 -9.29 1.28 15.86
C ARG A 186 -8.71 0.03 16.52
N GLU A 187 -9.40 -0.46 17.55
CA GLU A 187 -8.97 -1.62 18.33
C GLU A 187 -8.92 -2.90 17.49
N LYS A 188 -10.00 -3.21 16.74
CA LYS A 188 -10.04 -4.40 15.88
C LYS A 188 -8.95 -4.33 14.81
N TYR A 189 -8.77 -3.17 14.21
CA TYR A 189 -7.74 -2.96 13.20
C TYR A 189 -6.36 -3.17 13.82
N LEU A 190 -6.03 -2.44 14.90
CA LEU A 190 -4.74 -2.53 15.57
C LEU A 190 -4.41 -3.97 15.99
N HIS A 191 -5.36 -4.68 16.59
CA HIS A 191 -5.18 -6.08 17.00
C HIS A 191 -4.99 -7.04 15.81
N SER A 192 -5.52 -6.71 14.64
CA SER A 192 -5.30 -7.51 13.43
C SER A 192 -3.89 -7.36 12.85
N ILE A 193 -3.23 -6.22 13.10
CA ILE A 193 -1.84 -5.96 12.67
C ILE A 193 -0.84 -6.38 13.75
N LEU A 194 -1.12 -5.99 15.00
CA LEU A 194 -0.24 -6.08 16.17
C LEU A 194 -0.97 -6.84 17.31
N PRO A 195 -1.09 -8.18 17.20
CA PRO A 195 -1.89 -9.00 18.12
C PRO A 195 -1.38 -9.05 19.56
#